data_AF-A0A1H4C0L0-F1
#
_entry.id   AF-A0A1H4C0L0-F1
#
_cell.length_a   1.000
_cell.length_b   1.000
_cell.length_c   1.000
_cell.angle_alpha   90.00
_cell.angle_beta   90.00
_cell.angle_gamma   90.00
#
_symmetry.space_group_name_H-M   'P 1'
#
loop_
_entity.id
_entity.type
_entity.pdbx_description
1 polymer ?
#
loop_
_entity_poly.entity_id
_entity_poly.type
_entity_poly.pdbx_seq_one_letter_code
_entity_poly.pdbx_strand_id
1 'polypeptide(L)'
;MSGGERPATSRHKVAILNSWGSLRTWQTHMVAHAKWYKQIYTYLGVIESLAGLPFDIEWLSFDDIREGVPDDIAVLSNAGAAGTAFSGGDNWADEKVVTAVRRFVAGGGGFIGVGEPSAYTPPARQGYPQAGAGAILQLADVLGVDRETGWSLSTNKYPQVSDHEIASKLGEELWAGERPGDVFATTASIVRLHEDSVDIAVNSYGEGHAVYLAGLPYSVENARLLHRAIIWAATGGQHDLREVWFTSDPAVEVAFYPGAGRLFVYNSSHESRQAVLYGPAGEGLEVSLRDLQSTWIELD
;
A
#
# COMPACT_ATOMS: atom_id res chain seq x y z
N MET A 1 -22.34 21.81 -5.38
CA MET A 1 -21.61 21.55 -4.11
C MET A 1 -22.20 20.31 -3.46
N SER A 2 -21.41 19.52 -2.73
CA SER A 2 -21.82 18.22 -2.17
C SER A 2 -22.75 18.28 -0.94
N GLY A 3 -22.96 19.46 -0.35
CA GLY A 3 -23.80 19.59 0.85
C GLY A 3 -23.21 18.99 2.13
N GLY A 4 -21.90 18.68 2.14
CA GLY A 4 -21.22 18.04 3.28
C GLY A 4 -21.26 16.51 3.25
N GLU A 5 -21.83 15.92 2.19
CA GLU A 5 -21.75 14.47 1.96
C GLU A 5 -20.32 14.05 1.62
N ARG A 6 -19.99 12.79 1.96
CA ARG A 6 -18.73 12.17 1.54
C ARG A 6 -18.83 11.70 0.08
N PRO A 7 -17.72 11.71 -0.67
CA PRO A 7 -17.72 11.11 -2.00
C PRO A 7 -17.87 9.59 -1.91
N ALA A 8 -18.27 8.98 -3.03
CA ALA A 8 -18.28 7.53 -3.20
C ALA A 8 -16.86 6.96 -3.09
N THR A 9 -16.76 5.81 -2.45
CA THR A 9 -15.56 5.01 -2.28
C THR A 9 -15.71 3.69 -3.04
N SER A 10 -14.58 3.08 -3.40
CA SER A 10 -14.55 1.69 -3.88
C SER A 10 -15.07 0.76 -2.77
N ARG A 11 -15.68 -0.36 -3.16
CA ARG A 11 -16.09 -1.40 -2.20
C ARG A 11 -14.91 -2.06 -1.49
N HIS A 12 -13.70 -1.92 -2.02
CA HIS A 12 -12.50 -2.56 -1.51
C HIS A 12 -11.94 -1.79 -0.31
N LYS A 13 -12.52 -2.02 0.86
CA LYS A 13 -12.10 -1.39 2.12
C LYS A 13 -10.66 -1.77 2.49
N VAL A 14 -9.90 -0.78 2.95
CA VAL A 14 -8.47 -0.94 3.29
C VAL A 14 -8.29 -0.76 4.80
N ALA A 15 -7.62 -1.70 5.45
CA ALA A 15 -7.22 -1.59 6.85
C ALA A 15 -5.73 -1.28 6.99
N ILE A 16 -5.38 -0.33 7.85
CA ILE A 16 -4.01 -0.05 8.27
C ILE A 16 -3.76 -0.74 9.61
N LEU A 17 -2.87 -1.73 9.62
CA LEU A 17 -2.47 -2.48 10.80
C LEU A 17 -1.23 -1.88 11.47
N ASN A 18 -1.35 -1.55 12.74
CA ASN A 18 -0.24 -1.10 13.60
C ASN A 18 -0.53 -1.42 15.07
N SER A 19 0.33 -1.03 16.02
CA SER A 19 0.12 -1.31 17.46
C SER A 19 -0.98 -0.48 18.13
N TRP A 20 -1.48 0.57 17.50
CA TRP A 20 -2.45 1.50 18.09
C TRP A 20 -3.88 1.32 17.56
N GLY A 21 -4.02 0.90 16.31
CA GLY A 21 -5.30 0.87 15.61
C GLY A 21 -6.01 2.23 15.63
N SER A 22 -7.32 2.20 15.86
CA SER A 22 -8.20 3.38 15.83
C SER A 22 -7.81 4.51 16.80
N LEU A 23 -7.07 4.20 17.87
CA LEU A 23 -6.60 5.20 18.84
C LEU A 23 -5.67 6.26 18.23
N ARG A 24 -5.04 5.97 17.08
CA ARG A 24 -4.12 6.87 16.37
C ARG A 24 -4.48 7.01 14.90
N THR A 25 -5.78 6.98 14.60
CA THR A 25 -6.33 7.26 13.26
C THR A 25 -5.71 8.55 12.70
N TRP A 26 -5.07 8.46 11.53
CA TRP A 26 -4.35 9.54 10.83
C TRP A 26 -3.16 10.17 11.58
N GLN A 27 -2.69 9.57 12.66
CA GLN A 27 -1.60 10.10 13.50
C GLN A 27 -0.32 9.25 13.45
N THR A 28 -0.32 8.14 12.70
CA THR A 28 0.85 7.27 12.58
C THR A 28 2.00 7.94 11.85
N HIS A 29 3.23 7.54 12.18
CA HIS A 29 4.47 8.07 11.62
C HIS A 29 4.72 9.56 11.86
N MET A 30 3.86 10.26 12.61
CA MET A 30 4.03 11.67 12.96
C MET A 30 4.90 11.83 14.21
N VAL A 31 5.88 12.74 14.15
CA VAL A 31 6.69 13.15 15.32
C VAL A 31 6.26 14.52 15.83
N ALA A 32 6.27 15.51 14.92
CA ALA A 32 5.68 16.82 15.16
C ALA A 32 4.63 17.10 14.08
N HIS A 33 3.56 17.80 14.47
CA HIS A 33 2.42 18.05 13.59
C HIS A 33 2.84 18.73 12.29
N ALA A 34 2.52 18.07 11.16
CA ALA A 34 2.74 18.55 9.79
C ALA A 34 4.19 18.96 9.49
N LYS A 35 5.18 18.31 10.12
CA LYS A 35 6.61 18.54 9.84
C LYS A 35 7.26 17.36 9.14
N TRP A 36 8.01 17.67 8.10
CA TRP A 36 8.82 16.70 7.37
C TRP A 36 10.06 16.30 8.19
N TYR A 37 10.34 15.00 8.23
CA TYR A 37 11.61 14.45 8.71
C TYR A 37 12.06 13.30 7.80
N LYS A 38 13.37 13.22 7.57
CA LYS A 38 14.00 12.14 6.79
C LYS A 38 13.57 10.75 7.27
N GLN A 39 13.39 10.57 8.56
CA GLN A 39 13.11 9.27 9.17
C GLN A 39 11.68 8.75 8.97
N ILE A 40 10.74 9.62 8.55
CA ILE A 40 9.31 9.28 8.53
C ILE A 40 8.65 9.49 7.17
N TYR A 41 9.21 10.31 6.28
CA TYR A 41 8.53 10.70 5.03
C TYR A 41 8.22 9.50 4.12
N THR A 42 9.05 8.45 4.13
CA THR A 42 8.83 7.19 3.42
C THR A 42 7.50 6.54 3.77
N TYR A 43 7.09 6.61 5.03
CA TYR A 43 5.89 5.93 5.54
C TYR A 43 4.71 6.89 5.70
N LEU A 44 4.97 8.17 6.02
CA LEU A 44 3.95 9.21 5.97
C LEU A 44 3.32 9.31 4.58
N GLY A 45 4.09 9.08 3.52
CA GLY A 45 3.57 9.12 2.16
C GLY A 45 2.46 8.10 1.89
N VAL A 46 2.48 6.93 2.54
CA VAL A 46 1.38 5.96 2.50
C VAL A 46 0.10 6.59 3.03
N ILE A 47 0.18 7.26 4.19
CA ILE A 47 -0.98 7.88 4.83
C ILE A 47 -1.48 9.07 4.02
N GLU A 48 -0.57 9.92 3.53
CA GLU A 48 -0.91 11.08 2.69
C GLU A 48 -1.59 10.65 1.39
N SER A 49 -1.10 9.59 0.73
CA SER A 49 -1.75 9.04 -0.46
C SER A 49 -3.17 8.54 -0.14
N LEU A 50 -3.34 7.76 0.93
CA LEU A 50 -4.66 7.22 1.30
C LEU A 50 -5.68 8.31 1.69
N ALA A 51 -5.24 9.48 2.13
CA ALA A 51 -6.13 10.58 2.50
C ALA A 51 -6.94 11.12 1.30
N GLY A 52 -6.40 11.01 0.08
CA GLY A 52 -7.06 11.46 -1.17
C GLY A 52 -7.63 10.33 -2.03
N LEU A 53 -7.21 9.08 -1.81
CA LEU A 53 -7.68 7.94 -2.61
C LEU A 53 -9.11 7.54 -2.26
N PRO A 54 -9.89 7.00 -3.22
CA PRO A 54 -11.32 6.71 -3.06
C PRO A 54 -11.56 5.38 -2.33
N PHE A 55 -10.99 5.22 -1.14
CA PHE A 55 -11.14 4.03 -0.31
C PHE A 55 -11.66 4.37 1.09
N ASP A 56 -12.49 3.50 1.63
CA ASP A 56 -12.79 3.51 3.06
C ASP A 56 -11.60 2.93 3.83
N ILE A 57 -11.06 3.72 4.75
CA ILE A 57 -9.88 3.36 5.55
C ILE A 57 -10.29 3.01 6.97
N GLU A 58 -9.93 1.81 7.41
CA GLU A 58 -10.03 1.36 8.79
C GLU A 58 -8.65 1.25 9.44
N TRP A 59 -8.57 1.47 10.76
CA TRP A 59 -7.32 1.44 11.50
C TRP A 59 -7.41 0.33 12.55
N LEU A 60 -6.69 -0.76 12.31
CA LEU A 60 -6.71 -1.96 13.14
C LEU A 60 -5.46 -2.05 13.99
N SER A 61 -5.63 -2.49 15.24
CA SER A 61 -4.55 -2.91 16.11
C SER A 61 -4.24 -4.39 15.90
N PHE A 62 -3.09 -4.86 16.38
CA PHE A 62 -2.80 -6.30 16.44
C PHE A 62 -3.80 -7.07 17.30
N ASP A 63 -4.36 -6.43 18.33
CA ASP A 63 -5.39 -7.02 19.18
C ASP A 63 -6.68 -7.27 18.39
N ASP A 64 -7.05 -6.36 17.49
CA ASP A 64 -8.26 -6.45 16.67
C ASP A 64 -8.22 -7.63 15.69
N ILE A 65 -7.03 -8.08 15.27
CA ILE A 65 -6.87 -9.15 14.28
C ILE A 65 -6.49 -10.52 14.87
N ARG A 66 -6.29 -10.64 16.19
CA ARG A 66 -5.86 -11.92 16.80
C ARG A 66 -6.84 -13.07 16.58
N GLU A 67 -8.12 -12.76 16.43
CA GLU A 67 -9.16 -13.75 16.18
C GLU A 67 -9.56 -13.81 14.69
N GLY A 68 -8.83 -13.11 13.82
CA GLY A 68 -9.09 -12.99 12.39
C GLY A 68 -9.11 -11.54 11.92
N VAL A 69 -8.74 -11.31 10.65
CA VAL A 69 -8.98 -10.02 10.00
C VAL A 69 -10.49 -9.88 9.75
N PRO A 70 -11.13 -8.71 10.01
CA PRO A 70 -12.56 -8.53 9.78
C PRO A 70 -12.97 -8.81 8.33
N ASP A 71 -14.11 -9.48 8.14
CA ASP A 71 -14.56 -10.01 6.84
C ASP A 71 -14.85 -8.93 5.79
N ASP A 72 -15.09 -7.68 6.20
CA ASP A 72 -15.36 -6.56 5.30
C ASP A 72 -14.07 -5.84 4.82
N ILE A 73 -12.90 -6.24 5.31
CA ILE A 73 -11.62 -5.73 4.84
C ILE A 73 -11.22 -6.46 3.55
N ALA A 74 -10.99 -5.70 2.48
CA ALA A 74 -10.45 -6.25 1.24
C ALA A 74 -8.93 -6.29 1.23
N VAL A 75 -8.27 -5.28 1.81
CA VAL A 75 -6.80 -5.18 1.85
C VAL A 75 -6.31 -4.79 3.24
N LEU A 76 -5.37 -5.55 3.77
CA LEU A 76 -4.65 -5.23 5.00
C LEU A 76 -3.27 -4.67 4.64
N SER A 77 -2.93 -3.50 5.18
CA SER A 77 -1.64 -2.83 4.95
C SER A 77 -0.84 -2.71 6.24
N ASN A 78 0.45 -3.05 6.17
CA ASN A 78 1.41 -2.86 7.26
C ASN A 78 2.62 -2.10 6.72
N ALA A 79 2.90 -0.93 7.31
CA ALA A 79 3.92 -0.02 6.84
C ALA A 79 4.76 0.49 8.01
N GLY A 80 6.08 0.42 7.89
CA GLY A 80 6.99 0.99 8.89
C GLY A 80 8.35 0.30 8.93
N ALA A 81 9.27 0.93 9.66
CA ALA A 81 10.58 0.35 9.98
C ALA A 81 10.45 -0.74 11.06
N ALA A 82 11.35 -1.73 11.06
CA ALA A 82 11.33 -2.86 11.96
C ALA A 82 11.40 -2.42 13.44
N GLY A 83 10.70 -3.14 14.31
CA GLY A 83 10.70 -2.88 15.76
C GLY A 83 9.96 -1.59 16.18
N THR A 84 9.23 -0.95 15.28
CA THR A 84 8.38 0.21 15.60
C THR A 84 6.95 -0.22 15.90
N ALA A 85 6.18 0.65 16.54
CA ALA A 85 4.74 0.47 16.72
C ALA A 85 3.97 0.44 15.37
N PHE A 86 4.58 0.87 14.27
CA PHE A 86 3.93 0.91 12.96
C PHE A 86 4.09 -0.42 12.22
N SER A 87 5.32 -0.95 12.16
CA SER A 87 5.55 -2.30 11.64
C SER A 87 4.97 -3.36 12.57
N GLY A 88 5.09 -3.19 13.89
CA GLY A 88 4.43 -4.02 14.91
C GLY A 88 5.36 -4.75 15.87
N GLY A 89 6.64 -4.89 15.54
CA GLY A 89 7.65 -5.53 16.39
C GLY A 89 7.22 -6.91 16.90
N ASP A 90 7.28 -7.10 18.22
CA ASP A 90 7.01 -8.38 18.89
C ASP A 90 5.63 -8.97 18.62
N ASN A 91 4.65 -8.19 18.13
CA ASN A 91 3.34 -8.72 17.75
C ASN A 91 3.43 -9.80 16.66
N TRP A 92 4.47 -9.78 15.83
CA TRP A 92 4.69 -10.80 14.80
C TRP A 92 5.26 -12.12 15.33
N ALA A 93 5.61 -12.18 16.62
CA ALA A 93 5.94 -13.43 17.31
C ALA A 93 4.69 -14.24 17.68
N ASP A 94 3.52 -13.60 17.69
CA ASP A 94 2.26 -14.23 18.06
C ASP A 94 1.72 -15.08 16.90
N GLU A 95 1.64 -16.40 17.12
CA GLU A 95 1.16 -17.35 16.12
C GLU A 95 -0.26 -17.01 15.63
N LYS A 96 -1.11 -16.46 16.51
CA LYS A 96 -2.48 -16.09 16.15
C LYS A 96 -2.50 -14.96 15.12
N VAL A 97 -1.63 -13.96 15.30
CA VAL A 97 -1.51 -12.81 14.39
C VAL A 97 -1.04 -13.27 13.02
N VAL A 98 0.06 -14.03 12.94
CA VAL A 98 0.59 -14.49 11.63
C VAL A 98 -0.36 -15.45 10.95
N THR A 99 -1.06 -16.32 11.70
CA THR A 99 -2.06 -17.24 11.15
C THR A 99 -3.31 -16.49 10.67
N ALA A 100 -3.77 -15.46 11.39
CA ALA A 100 -4.90 -14.64 10.96
C ALA A 100 -4.62 -13.96 9.62
N VAL A 101 -3.44 -13.35 9.46
CA VAL A 101 -3.07 -12.69 8.19
C VAL A 101 -2.88 -13.71 7.06
N ARG A 102 -2.19 -14.83 7.31
CA ARG A 102 -2.05 -15.90 6.30
C ARG A 102 -3.40 -16.45 5.85
N ARG A 103 -4.33 -16.70 6.78
CA ARG A 103 -5.66 -17.20 6.46
C ARG A 103 -6.46 -16.19 5.64
N PHE A 104 -6.38 -14.92 6.03
CA PHE A 104 -7.04 -13.82 5.32
C PHE A 104 -6.58 -13.75 3.86
N VAL A 105 -5.26 -13.72 3.62
CA VAL A 105 -4.73 -13.67 2.24
C VAL A 105 -5.00 -14.96 1.49
N ALA A 106 -4.79 -16.13 2.11
CA ALA A 106 -5.06 -17.42 1.47
C ALA A 106 -6.52 -17.57 1.02
N GLY A 107 -7.46 -16.92 1.70
CA GLY A 107 -8.90 -16.92 1.38
C GLY A 107 -9.35 -15.79 0.45
N GLY A 108 -8.44 -15.07 -0.22
CA GLY A 108 -8.77 -14.04 -1.20
C GLY A 108 -8.53 -12.59 -0.76
N GLY A 109 -8.07 -12.37 0.47
CA GLY A 109 -7.70 -11.04 0.95
C GLY A 109 -6.41 -10.52 0.31
N GLY A 110 -6.26 -9.19 0.27
CA GLY A 110 -5.04 -8.53 -0.20
C GLY A 110 -4.12 -8.13 0.95
N PHE A 111 -2.80 -8.28 0.80
CA PHE A 111 -1.82 -7.75 1.77
C PHE A 111 -0.82 -6.78 1.13
N ILE A 112 -0.64 -5.60 1.71
CA ILE A 112 0.38 -4.64 1.26
C ILE A 112 1.40 -4.40 2.36
N GLY A 113 2.65 -4.65 2.06
CA GLY A 113 3.77 -4.40 2.96
C GLY A 113 4.65 -3.25 2.48
N VAL A 114 4.94 -2.28 3.33
CA VAL A 114 5.81 -1.13 2.99
C VAL A 114 7.01 -1.01 3.94
N GLY A 115 8.23 -1.06 3.40
CA GLY A 115 9.49 -1.00 4.13
C GLY A 115 9.86 -2.32 4.80
N GLU A 116 9.67 -2.42 6.12
CA GLU A 116 9.99 -3.64 6.89
C GLU A 116 8.71 -4.29 7.48
N PRO A 117 7.71 -4.64 6.63
CA PRO A 117 6.44 -5.18 7.08
C PRO A 117 6.63 -6.56 7.72
N SER A 118 5.94 -6.85 8.81
CA SER A 118 6.10 -8.12 9.54
C SER A 118 7.52 -8.45 10.02
N ALA A 119 8.44 -7.46 10.03
CA ALA A 119 9.80 -7.70 10.46
C ALA A 119 9.85 -8.00 11.96
N TYR A 120 10.33 -9.19 12.29
CA TYR A 120 10.60 -9.60 13.65
C TYR A 120 11.74 -10.62 13.65
N THR A 121 12.73 -10.40 14.50
CA THR A 121 13.78 -11.39 14.72
C THR A 121 13.68 -11.82 16.18
N PRO A 122 13.30 -13.08 16.46
CA PRO A 122 13.30 -13.61 17.81
C PRO A 122 14.64 -13.33 18.51
N PRO A 123 14.62 -12.88 19.77
CA PRO A 123 15.86 -12.78 20.55
C PRO A 123 16.53 -14.15 20.64
N ALA A 124 17.86 -14.16 20.70
CA ALA A 124 18.62 -15.38 20.90
C ALA A 124 18.10 -16.12 22.14
N ARG A 125 17.73 -17.41 22.00
CA ARG A 125 17.35 -18.24 23.15
C ARG A 125 18.55 -18.40 24.08
N GLN A 126 18.33 -18.41 25.39
CA GLN A 126 19.41 -18.64 26.35
C GLN A 126 20.12 -19.98 26.03
N GLY A 127 21.42 -19.92 25.70
CA GLY A 127 22.22 -21.09 25.31
C GLY A 127 22.24 -21.42 23.81
N TYR A 128 21.52 -20.67 22.96
CA TYR A 128 21.61 -20.77 21.50
C TYR A 128 22.05 -19.42 20.92
N PRO A 129 23.06 -19.37 20.02
CA PRO A 129 23.32 -18.14 19.27
C PRO A 129 22.07 -17.73 18.48
N GLN A 130 22.03 -16.50 17.99
CA GLN A 130 20.97 -15.94 17.11
C GLN A 130 20.84 -16.69 15.75
N ALA A 131 21.32 -17.93 15.68
CA ALA A 131 21.22 -18.83 14.56
C ALA A 131 19.80 -19.40 14.50
N GLY A 132 19.00 -18.91 13.55
CA GLY A 132 17.82 -19.65 13.08
C GLY A 132 16.47 -18.95 13.17
N ALA A 133 16.40 -17.62 13.12
CA ALA A 133 15.19 -17.01 12.57
C ALA A 133 15.25 -17.22 11.05
N GLY A 134 14.46 -18.18 10.53
CA GLY A 134 14.52 -18.59 9.13
C GLY A 134 14.10 -17.48 8.16
N ALA A 135 13.20 -16.59 8.59
CA ALA A 135 12.78 -15.41 7.86
C ALA A 135 12.84 -14.17 8.77
N ILE A 136 13.19 -13.01 8.20
CA ILE A 136 13.16 -11.73 8.91
C ILE A 136 11.75 -11.16 8.87
N LEU A 137 11.15 -11.13 7.69
CA LEU A 137 9.74 -10.81 7.51
C LEU A 137 8.92 -12.07 7.84
N GLN A 138 8.14 -12.05 8.92
CA GLN A 138 7.40 -13.23 9.37
C GLN A 138 6.31 -13.68 8.39
N LEU A 139 5.93 -12.79 7.47
CA LEU A 139 5.04 -13.05 6.34
C LEU A 139 5.79 -13.08 5.00
N ALA A 140 7.07 -13.46 4.99
CA ALA A 140 7.87 -13.60 3.76
C ALA A 140 7.25 -14.58 2.75
N ASP A 141 6.51 -15.59 3.22
CA ASP A 141 5.76 -16.53 2.38
C ASP A 141 4.55 -15.87 1.69
N VAL A 142 3.89 -14.93 2.37
CA VAL A 142 2.77 -14.15 1.83
C VAL A 142 3.28 -13.09 0.87
N LEU A 143 4.26 -12.29 1.28
CA LEU A 143 4.84 -11.21 0.47
C LEU A 143 5.68 -11.73 -0.70
N GLY A 144 6.20 -12.96 -0.58
CA GLY A 144 7.14 -13.54 -1.54
C GLY A 144 8.50 -12.83 -1.58
N VAL A 145 8.83 -12.05 -0.56
CA VAL A 145 10.14 -11.40 -0.37
C VAL A 145 10.60 -11.55 1.08
N ASP A 146 11.90 -11.48 1.31
CA ASP A 146 12.51 -11.39 2.63
C ASP A 146 13.74 -10.45 2.60
N ARG A 147 14.30 -10.13 3.76
CA ARG A 147 15.48 -9.26 3.89
C ARG A 147 16.72 -10.03 4.30
N GLU A 148 17.83 -9.78 3.62
CA GLU A 148 19.15 -10.28 4.00
C GLU A 148 19.71 -9.51 5.18
N THR A 149 20.32 -10.23 6.12
CA THR A 149 20.99 -9.66 7.31
C THR A 149 22.38 -10.24 7.54
N GLY A 150 22.96 -10.89 6.53
CA GLY A 150 24.26 -11.55 6.57
C GLY A 150 24.20 -13.06 6.83
N TRP A 151 23.02 -13.65 6.86
CA TRP A 151 22.81 -15.06 7.23
C TRP A 151 22.72 -16.00 6.03
N SER A 152 22.22 -15.50 4.90
CA SER A 152 22.05 -16.30 3.67
C SER A 152 23.00 -15.90 2.55
N LEU A 153 24.11 -15.22 2.86
CA LEU A 153 25.09 -14.75 1.85
C LEU A 153 25.70 -15.86 1.00
N SER A 154 25.76 -17.10 1.50
CA SER A 154 26.23 -18.26 0.73
C SER A 154 25.15 -18.85 -0.21
N THR A 155 23.94 -18.32 -0.18
CA THR A 155 22.83 -18.71 -1.06
C THR A 155 22.72 -17.70 -2.19
N ASN A 156 22.94 -18.16 -3.42
CA ASN A 156 22.80 -17.29 -4.59
C ASN A 156 21.33 -16.87 -4.77
N LYS A 157 21.14 -15.59 -5.12
CA LYS A 157 19.85 -14.99 -5.46
C LYS A 157 19.87 -14.66 -6.95
N TYR A 158 18.79 -14.99 -7.65
CA TYR A 158 18.69 -14.82 -9.10
C TYR A 158 17.47 -13.94 -9.43
N PRO A 159 17.58 -12.61 -9.26
CA PRO A 159 16.44 -11.73 -9.49
C PRO A 159 16.06 -11.72 -10.97
N GLN A 160 14.76 -11.82 -11.27
CA GLN A 160 14.20 -11.67 -12.60
C GLN A 160 13.08 -10.65 -12.55
N VAL A 161 13.24 -9.57 -13.32
CA VAL A 161 12.25 -8.49 -13.39
C VAL A 161 11.25 -8.77 -14.51
N SER A 162 9.97 -8.58 -14.21
CA SER A 162 8.87 -8.68 -15.16
C SER A 162 7.98 -7.44 -15.09
N ASP A 163 7.44 -7.02 -16.22
CA ASP A 163 6.44 -5.95 -16.26
C ASP A 163 5.17 -6.36 -15.51
N HIS A 164 4.55 -5.40 -14.84
CA HIS A 164 3.31 -5.61 -14.11
C HIS A 164 2.43 -4.36 -14.15
N GLU A 165 1.11 -4.55 -14.19
CA GLU A 165 0.15 -3.47 -14.40
C GLU A 165 0.14 -2.40 -13.30
N ILE A 166 0.49 -2.79 -12.06
CA ILE A 166 0.59 -1.83 -10.94
C ILE A 166 1.63 -0.73 -11.23
N ALA A 167 2.69 -1.06 -11.98
CA ALA A 167 3.77 -0.15 -12.36
C ALA A 167 3.55 0.50 -13.73
N SER A 168 2.35 0.36 -14.34
CA SER A 168 2.04 0.97 -15.64
C SER A 168 2.26 2.49 -15.63
N LYS A 169 3.02 3.05 -16.57
CA LYS A 169 3.35 4.50 -16.58
C LYS A 169 4.11 5.00 -15.34
N LEU A 170 4.63 4.12 -14.50
CA LEU A 170 5.62 4.51 -13.50
C LEU A 170 6.93 4.82 -14.22
N GLY A 171 7.72 5.76 -13.71
CA GLY A 171 9.06 6.04 -14.21
C GLY A 171 9.97 4.81 -14.17
N GLU A 172 11.16 4.96 -14.77
CA GLU A 172 12.19 3.90 -14.73
C GLU A 172 12.64 3.62 -13.30
N GLU A 173 12.83 4.67 -12.50
CA GLU A 173 13.17 4.57 -11.08
C GLU A 173 11.96 4.90 -10.20
N LEU A 174 11.72 4.07 -9.18
CA LEU A 174 10.77 4.37 -8.12
C LEU A 174 11.40 5.38 -7.14
N TRP A 175 10.69 6.46 -6.85
CA TRP A 175 11.02 7.25 -5.67
C TRP A 175 10.55 6.52 -4.41
N ALA A 176 11.37 5.58 -3.92
CA ALA A 176 11.05 4.71 -2.78
C ALA A 176 11.36 5.35 -1.42
N GLY A 177 12.02 6.51 -1.39
CA GLY A 177 12.48 7.15 -0.16
C GLY A 177 13.60 6.37 0.54
N GLU A 178 13.54 6.27 1.86
CA GLU A 178 14.48 5.48 2.65
C GLU A 178 14.19 3.98 2.52
N ARG A 179 14.99 3.27 1.71
CA ARG A 179 14.88 1.83 1.48
C ARG A 179 15.33 1.01 2.71
N PRO A 180 14.74 -0.18 2.94
CA PRO A 180 15.04 -1.03 4.11
C PRO A 180 16.34 -1.85 3.96
N GLY A 181 17.10 -1.66 2.89
CA GLY A 181 18.34 -2.40 2.60
C GLY A 181 18.13 -3.56 1.64
N ASP A 182 18.78 -4.69 1.90
CA ASP A 182 18.94 -5.83 0.98
C ASP A 182 17.72 -6.77 0.97
N VAL A 183 16.67 -6.39 0.24
CA VAL A 183 15.45 -7.21 0.08
C VAL A 183 15.55 -8.05 -1.17
N PHE A 184 15.19 -9.33 -1.04
CA PHE A 184 15.25 -10.30 -2.14
C PHE A 184 13.95 -11.07 -2.25
N ALA A 185 13.62 -11.50 -3.48
CA ALA A 185 12.45 -12.33 -3.71
C ALA A 185 12.70 -13.78 -3.27
N THR A 186 11.68 -14.38 -2.66
CA THR A 186 11.58 -15.81 -2.37
C THR A 186 10.69 -16.49 -3.40
N THR A 187 9.45 -16.00 -3.56
CA THR A 187 8.46 -16.50 -4.54
C THR A 187 7.85 -15.40 -5.39
N ALA A 188 8.00 -14.12 -5.01
CA ALA A 188 7.37 -13.01 -5.69
C ALA A 188 7.92 -12.80 -7.10
N SER A 189 7.06 -12.31 -7.99
CA SER A 189 7.48 -11.68 -9.24
C SER A 189 8.00 -10.28 -8.94
N ILE A 190 9.25 -10.01 -9.33
CA ILE A 190 9.89 -8.71 -9.10
C ILE A 190 9.45 -7.76 -10.22
N VAL A 191 8.96 -6.59 -9.83
CA VAL A 191 8.49 -5.55 -10.76
C VAL A 191 9.55 -4.45 -10.93
N ARG A 192 10.25 -4.12 -9.84
CA ARG A 192 11.36 -3.15 -9.84
C ARG A 192 12.46 -3.55 -8.87
N LEU A 193 13.70 -3.25 -9.27
CA LEU A 193 14.90 -3.38 -8.47
C LEU A 193 15.60 -2.03 -8.35
N HIS A 194 16.33 -1.84 -7.26
CA HIS A 194 17.32 -0.80 -7.09
C HIS A 194 18.56 -1.41 -6.45
N GLU A 195 19.71 -1.35 -7.13
CA GLU A 195 20.98 -1.95 -6.67
C GLU A 195 20.81 -3.41 -6.21
N ASP A 196 20.17 -4.24 -7.04
CA ASP A 196 19.85 -5.66 -6.77
C ASP A 196 18.89 -5.93 -5.59
N SER A 197 18.41 -4.88 -4.91
CA SER A 197 17.35 -4.97 -3.90
C SER A 197 15.97 -4.75 -4.51
N VAL A 198 14.98 -5.49 -4.02
CA VAL A 198 13.58 -5.38 -4.47
C VAL A 198 12.97 -4.05 -4.00
N ASP A 199 12.51 -3.25 -4.97
CA ASP A 199 11.74 -2.03 -4.72
C ASP A 199 10.24 -2.30 -4.79
N ILE A 200 9.81 -3.11 -5.77
CA ILE A 200 8.42 -3.51 -5.96
C ILE A 200 8.37 -5.00 -6.29
N ALA A 201 7.54 -5.74 -5.58
CA ALA A 201 7.27 -7.14 -5.86
C ALA A 201 5.79 -7.47 -5.64
N VAL A 202 5.32 -8.47 -6.36
CA VAL A 202 3.95 -8.99 -6.28
C VAL A 202 3.97 -10.49 -6.12
N ASN A 203 3.07 -11.03 -5.30
CA ASN A 203 2.99 -12.46 -5.02
C ASN A 203 1.54 -12.90 -4.95
N SER A 204 1.27 -14.14 -5.35
CA SER A 204 -0.02 -14.81 -5.09
C SER A 204 0.14 -15.78 -3.94
N TYR A 205 -0.85 -15.85 -3.06
CA TYR A 205 -0.83 -16.72 -1.88
C TYR A 205 -2.23 -17.27 -1.63
N GLY A 206 -2.45 -18.55 -1.94
CA GLY A 206 -3.79 -19.12 -2.00
C GLY A 206 -4.63 -18.42 -3.05
N GLU A 207 -5.82 -17.96 -2.66
CA GLU A 207 -6.75 -17.21 -3.52
C GLU A 207 -6.50 -15.70 -3.52
N GLY A 208 -5.63 -15.19 -2.65
CA GLY A 208 -5.33 -13.77 -2.52
C GLY A 208 -3.95 -13.39 -3.02
N HIS A 209 -3.63 -12.11 -2.81
CA HIS A 209 -2.47 -11.48 -3.41
C HIS A 209 -1.76 -10.54 -2.45
N ALA A 210 -0.46 -10.38 -2.64
CA ALA A 210 0.36 -9.49 -1.82
C ALA A 210 1.23 -8.59 -2.68
N VAL A 211 1.40 -7.35 -2.24
CA VAL A 211 2.32 -6.38 -2.83
C VAL A 211 3.33 -5.96 -1.79
N TYR A 212 4.60 -5.98 -2.16
CA TYR A 212 5.67 -5.40 -1.39
C TYR A 212 6.18 -4.12 -2.06
N LEU A 213 6.38 -3.08 -1.25
CA LEU A 213 6.99 -1.81 -1.66
C LEU A 213 8.13 -1.48 -0.68
N ALA A 214 9.33 -1.16 -1.19
CA ALA A 214 10.46 -0.78 -0.34
C ALA A 214 10.19 0.53 0.44
N GLY A 215 9.35 1.40 -0.11
CA GLY A 215 8.92 2.62 0.55
C GLY A 215 8.02 3.43 -0.37
N LEU A 216 7.27 4.38 0.19
CA LEU A 216 6.28 5.14 -0.57
C LEU A 216 6.12 6.58 -0.05
N PRO A 217 7.12 7.46 -0.24
CA PRO A 217 6.94 8.90 -0.11
C PRO A 217 5.75 9.42 -0.91
N TYR A 218 5.12 10.51 -0.46
CA TYR A 218 3.99 11.07 -1.19
C TYR A 218 4.45 11.78 -2.47
N SER A 219 4.02 11.26 -3.62
CA SER A 219 3.90 11.96 -4.89
C SER A 219 2.61 11.52 -5.58
N VAL A 220 2.20 12.21 -6.64
CA VAL A 220 1.01 11.82 -7.42
C VAL A 220 1.22 10.46 -8.11
N GLU A 221 2.44 10.15 -8.53
CA GLU A 221 2.83 8.85 -9.10
C GLU A 221 2.78 7.74 -8.05
N ASN A 222 3.32 7.98 -6.85
CA ASN A 222 3.29 7.01 -5.76
C ASN A 222 1.87 6.79 -5.23
N ALA A 223 1.04 7.83 -5.17
CA ALA A 223 -0.38 7.68 -4.85
C ALA A 223 -1.10 6.83 -5.91
N ARG A 224 -0.80 7.02 -7.20
CA ARG A 224 -1.34 6.18 -8.28
C ARG A 224 -0.85 4.75 -8.21
N LEU A 225 0.43 4.52 -7.88
CA LEU A 225 0.99 3.20 -7.64
C LEU A 225 0.25 2.50 -6.50
N LEU A 226 0.03 3.19 -5.37
CA LEU A 226 -0.70 2.62 -4.23
C LEU A 226 -2.16 2.30 -4.57
N HIS A 227 -2.85 3.17 -5.30
CA HIS A 227 -4.21 2.90 -5.79
C HIS A 227 -4.25 1.57 -6.57
N ARG A 228 -3.35 1.40 -7.53
CA ARG A 228 -3.28 0.16 -8.32
C ARG A 228 -2.87 -1.04 -7.48
N ALA A 229 -1.94 -0.87 -6.55
CA ALA A 229 -1.52 -1.93 -5.64
C ALA A 229 -2.70 -2.42 -4.79
N ILE A 230 -3.55 -1.51 -4.28
CA ILE A 230 -4.76 -1.85 -3.51
C ILE A 230 -5.74 -2.64 -4.37
N ILE A 231 -6.10 -2.13 -5.55
CA ILE A 231 -7.06 -2.82 -6.43
C ILE A 231 -6.50 -4.17 -6.88
N TRP A 232 -5.23 -4.25 -7.24
CA TRP A 232 -4.63 -5.52 -7.63
C TRP A 232 -4.55 -6.51 -6.46
N ALA A 233 -4.12 -6.07 -5.27
CA ALA A 233 -4.06 -6.94 -4.09
C ALA A 233 -5.45 -7.48 -3.72
N ALA A 234 -6.50 -6.68 -3.87
CA ALA A 234 -7.87 -7.09 -3.57
C ALA A 234 -8.49 -8.03 -4.63
N THR A 235 -7.92 -8.13 -5.84
CA THR A 235 -8.66 -8.69 -7.00
C THR A 235 -7.86 -9.54 -7.97
N GLY A 236 -6.52 -9.55 -7.87
CA GLY A 236 -5.65 -10.30 -8.78
C GLY A 236 -5.64 -9.77 -10.22
N GLY A 237 -6.02 -8.51 -10.43
CA GLY A 237 -6.13 -7.91 -11.76
C GLY A 237 -7.44 -8.23 -12.49
N GLN A 238 -8.43 -8.81 -11.80
CA GLN A 238 -9.74 -9.12 -12.38
C GLN A 238 -10.72 -7.93 -12.41
N HIS A 239 -10.38 -6.82 -11.74
CA HIS A 239 -11.23 -5.63 -11.63
C HIS A 239 -10.57 -4.38 -12.19
N ASP A 240 -11.39 -3.49 -12.75
CA ASP A 240 -10.95 -2.21 -13.31
C ASP A 240 -10.87 -1.15 -12.20
N LEU A 241 -9.86 -0.27 -12.29
CA LEU A 241 -9.72 0.95 -11.48
C LEU A 241 -10.95 1.87 -11.57
N ARG A 242 -11.78 1.66 -12.61
CA ARG A 242 -13.01 2.40 -12.90
C ARG A 242 -14.22 1.95 -12.08
N GLU A 243 -14.09 1.10 -11.06
CA GLU A 243 -15.22 0.83 -10.15
C GLU A 243 -15.79 2.12 -9.54
N VAL A 244 -14.91 3.08 -9.30
CA VAL A 244 -15.25 4.48 -9.04
C VAL A 244 -14.66 5.36 -10.13
N TRP A 245 -15.02 6.64 -10.13
CA TRP A 245 -14.46 7.59 -11.08
C TRP A 245 -12.92 7.64 -10.95
N PHE A 246 -12.24 7.57 -12.10
CA PHE A 246 -10.79 7.46 -12.20
C PHE A 246 -10.24 8.44 -13.24
N THR A 247 -9.01 8.93 -13.08
CA THR A 247 -8.41 9.92 -14.01
C THR A 247 -7.25 9.34 -14.80
N SER A 248 -7.05 9.79 -16.04
CA SER A 248 -5.91 9.39 -16.86
C SER A 248 -4.56 9.99 -16.42
N ASP A 249 -4.58 11.15 -15.76
CA ASP A 249 -3.42 11.89 -15.26
C ASP A 249 -3.39 11.82 -13.72
N PRO A 250 -2.32 11.29 -13.10
CA PRO A 250 -2.17 11.24 -11.64
C PRO A 250 -2.26 12.61 -10.94
N ALA A 251 -1.91 13.71 -11.62
CA ALA A 251 -2.02 15.06 -11.06
C ALA A 251 -3.44 15.62 -11.05
N VAL A 252 -4.40 14.92 -11.66
CA VAL A 252 -5.83 15.26 -11.63
C VAL A 252 -6.56 14.24 -10.78
N GLU A 253 -7.28 14.72 -9.76
CA GLU A 253 -8.11 13.91 -8.88
C GLU A 253 -9.59 14.10 -9.19
N VAL A 254 -10.39 13.06 -8.95
CA VAL A 254 -11.83 13.07 -9.14
C VAL A 254 -12.52 12.43 -7.94
N ALA A 255 -13.58 13.08 -7.46
CA ALA A 255 -14.44 12.59 -6.40
C ALA A 255 -15.89 12.65 -6.84
N PHE A 256 -16.60 11.52 -6.79
CA PHE A 256 -18.01 11.43 -7.18
C PHE A 256 -18.92 11.55 -5.96
N TYR A 257 -19.96 12.38 -6.06
CA TYR A 257 -20.97 12.58 -5.03
C TYR A 257 -22.33 12.10 -5.54
N PRO A 258 -22.73 10.84 -5.27
CA PRO A 258 -23.94 10.24 -5.81
C PRO A 258 -25.21 11.01 -5.44
N GLY A 259 -25.34 11.44 -4.18
CA GLY A 259 -26.51 12.19 -3.69
C GLY A 259 -26.71 13.53 -4.41
N ALA A 260 -25.62 14.12 -4.91
CA ALA A 260 -25.65 15.38 -5.66
C ALA A 260 -25.63 15.21 -7.18
N GLY A 261 -25.41 13.99 -7.70
CA GLY A 261 -25.23 13.72 -9.13
C GLY A 261 -24.05 14.48 -9.74
N ARG A 262 -22.92 14.61 -9.02
CA ARG A 262 -21.82 15.50 -9.44
C ARG A 262 -20.44 14.91 -9.21
N LEU A 263 -19.50 15.32 -10.06
CA LEU A 263 -18.06 15.13 -9.86
C LEU A 263 -17.44 16.41 -9.35
N PHE A 264 -16.52 16.28 -8.39
CA PHE A 264 -15.52 17.29 -8.09
C PHE A 264 -14.21 16.87 -8.73
N VAL A 265 -13.58 17.77 -9.47
CA VAL A 265 -12.33 17.50 -10.18
C VAL A 265 -11.32 18.56 -9.79
N TYR A 266 -10.11 18.15 -9.44
CA TYR A 266 -9.05 19.03 -8.96
C TYR A 266 -7.72 18.70 -9.62
N ASN A 267 -7.02 19.73 -10.10
CA ASN A 267 -5.64 19.62 -10.54
C ASN A 267 -4.71 20.00 -9.38
N SER A 268 -3.94 19.05 -8.86
CA SER A 268 -3.00 19.27 -7.75
C SER A 268 -1.64 19.83 -8.19
N SER A 269 -1.42 20.01 -9.50
CA SER A 269 -0.17 20.55 -10.03
C SER A 269 -0.20 22.07 -10.21
N HIS A 270 0.99 22.67 -10.29
CA HIS A 270 1.22 24.08 -10.63
C HIS A 270 1.24 24.36 -12.15
N GLU A 271 0.72 23.42 -12.94
CA GLU A 271 0.71 23.49 -14.40
C GLU A 271 -0.71 23.22 -14.89
N SER A 272 -1.06 23.73 -16.08
CA SER A 272 -2.31 23.34 -16.73
C SER A 272 -2.26 21.86 -17.13
N ARG A 273 -3.33 21.12 -16.85
CA ARG A 273 -3.45 19.69 -17.13
C ARG A 273 -4.65 19.38 -18.02
N GLN A 274 -4.46 18.38 -18.88
CA GLN A 274 -5.52 17.74 -19.65
C GLN A 274 -5.64 16.29 -19.20
N ALA A 275 -6.85 15.85 -18.91
CA ALA A 275 -7.10 14.49 -18.46
C ALA A 275 -8.45 13.99 -18.97
N VAL A 276 -8.59 12.67 -18.97
CA VAL A 276 -9.86 11.99 -19.18
C VAL A 276 -10.31 11.42 -17.83
N LEU A 277 -11.55 11.72 -17.46
CA LEU A 277 -12.23 11.09 -16.33
C LEU A 277 -13.00 9.88 -16.85
N TYR A 278 -12.77 8.72 -16.25
CA TYR A 278 -13.42 7.47 -16.60
C TYR A 278 -14.45 7.11 -15.54
N GLY A 279 -15.68 6.87 -15.96
CA GLY A 279 -16.77 6.44 -15.10
C GLY A 279 -16.98 4.93 -15.10
N PRO A 280 -17.70 4.39 -14.09
CA PRO A 280 -17.96 2.96 -13.94
C PRO A 280 -18.87 2.36 -15.02
N ALA A 281 -19.66 3.17 -15.73
CA ALA A 281 -20.49 2.70 -16.84
C ALA A 281 -19.77 2.79 -18.20
N GLY A 282 -18.46 3.08 -18.20
CA GLY A 282 -17.64 3.21 -19.40
C GLY A 282 -17.60 4.62 -19.98
N GLU A 283 -18.05 5.63 -19.22
CA GLU A 283 -17.99 7.04 -19.61
C GLU A 283 -16.54 7.53 -19.74
N GLY A 284 -16.32 8.50 -20.62
CA GLY A 284 -15.07 9.23 -20.76
C GLY A 284 -15.36 10.72 -20.89
N LEU A 285 -14.93 11.52 -19.93
CA LEU A 285 -15.11 12.98 -19.92
C LEU A 285 -13.74 13.66 -20.01
N GLU A 286 -13.51 14.41 -21.08
CA GLU A 286 -12.31 15.23 -21.20
C GLU A 286 -12.41 16.48 -20.33
N VAL A 287 -11.33 16.78 -19.61
CA VAL A 287 -11.22 17.98 -18.78
C VAL A 287 -9.91 18.71 -19.05
N SER A 288 -9.98 20.04 -19.00
CA SER A 288 -8.83 20.94 -19.05
C SER A 288 -8.88 21.86 -17.84
N LEU A 289 -7.86 21.77 -16.99
CA LEU A 289 -7.78 22.48 -15.73
C LEU A 289 -6.50 23.31 -15.73
N ARG A 290 -6.61 24.58 -15.33
CA ARG A 290 -5.44 25.41 -15.03
C ARG A 290 -4.73 24.93 -13.76
N ASP A 291 -3.58 25.52 -13.47
CA ASP A 291 -2.84 25.27 -12.24
C ASP A 291 -3.73 25.42 -11.00
N LEU A 292 -3.68 24.41 -10.12
CA LEU A 292 -4.45 24.37 -8.88
C LEU A 292 -5.97 24.59 -9.04
N GLN A 293 -6.52 24.44 -10.25
CA GLN A 293 -7.93 24.65 -10.51
C GLN A 293 -8.75 23.46 -10.01
N SER A 294 -9.91 23.76 -9.42
CA SER A 294 -10.98 22.78 -9.24
C SER A 294 -12.25 23.19 -9.99
N THR A 295 -13.09 22.20 -10.31
CA THR A 295 -14.39 22.42 -10.93
C THR A 295 -15.40 21.36 -10.47
N TRP A 296 -16.68 21.71 -10.56
CA TRP A 296 -17.78 20.77 -10.42
C TRP A 296 -18.34 20.42 -11.81
N ILE A 297 -18.59 19.14 -12.05
CA ILE A 297 -19.25 18.64 -13.26
C ILE A 297 -20.56 17.99 -12.83
N GLU A 298 -21.66 18.38 -13.45
CA GLU A 298 -22.96 17.73 -13.26
C GLU A 298 -23.03 16.48 -14.15
N LEU A 299 -23.52 15.37 -13.60
CA LEU A 299 -23.80 14.15 -14.34
C LEU A 299 -25.31 14.09 -14.58
N ASP A 300 -25.69 13.87 -15.84
CA ASP A 300 -27.09 13.70 -16.26
C ASP A 300 -27.66 12.33 -15.83
#